data_AF-A0A1Q3M2A4-F1
#
_entry.id   AF-A0A1Q3M2A4-F1
#
_cell.length_a   1.000
_cell.length_b   1.000
_cell.length_c   1.000
_cell.angle_alpha   90.00
_cell.angle_beta   90.00
_cell.angle_gamma   90.00
#
_symmetry.space_group_name_H-M   'P 1'
#
loop_
_entity.id
_entity.type
_entity.pdbx_description
1 polymer ?
#
loop_
_entity_poly.entity_id
_entity_poly.type
_entity_poly.pdbx_seq_one_letter_code
_entity_poly.pdbx_strand_id
1 'polypeptide(L)'
;MANEKWPVHGEIKGPIVMIGFGSIGRGTLPLIERHFKFDKSRMTVIDPDDANRKLLDERKIAFVQEAVTKKNYKELLTPLLTKGGGQGFCINLSVDTGSVDLMRLCRELGVLYVDTVIEPWLGFYFDTEADNASRTNYALRESLLKEKNKHPGGTTAVSTCGANPGMVSWFVKQALINLATDLGLDFTRPDQHDREGWAELMQQAGVKGIHIAERDTQRAKNPKPLDVFWNTWSVEGFISEGLQPAELGWGTHEKWMPKNAREHKSGCKAGIFLEQPGANTRVRSWCPTPGPQYGFLVTHNEAISIADFFTVRGKKGKVHYRPTCHYAYHPCNDAVLSMHEMFGAAGKPQSVHHVLDEDELVDGVDELGVLLYGHDKNAYWYGSQLSLSEARKLAPYQNATGLQVTSAVLAGMVWALEHPEAGIVEADEMDYQRCLDIQSAYLGKMKGYYTDWTPLDNRPGLFPEDIDHKNPWQFRNILVR
;
A
#
# COMPACT_ATOMS: atom_id res chain seq x y z
N MET A 1 -19.51 -20.83 10.33
CA MET A 1 -19.38 -19.36 10.41
C MET A 1 -20.68 -18.63 10.78
N ALA A 2 -21.88 -19.17 10.53
CA ALA A 2 -23.16 -18.47 10.82
C ALA A 2 -23.42 -18.11 12.31
N ASN A 3 -22.52 -18.48 13.24
CA ASN A 3 -22.67 -18.29 14.68
C ASN A 3 -21.58 -17.41 15.32
N GLU A 4 -20.61 -16.87 14.57
CA GLU A 4 -19.63 -15.92 15.12
C GLU A 4 -20.22 -14.50 15.10
N LYS A 5 -20.30 -13.89 16.28
CA LYS A 5 -20.74 -12.50 16.43
C LYS A 5 -19.58 -11.56 16.12
N TRP A 6 -19.55 -11.03 14.90
CA TRP A 6 -18.63 -9.96 14.50
C TRP A 6 -19.12 -8.61 15.02
N PRO A 7 -18.21 -7.72 15.47
CA PRO A 7 -18.59 -6.39 15.94
C PRO A 7 -19.11 -5.52 14.79
N VAL A 8 -20.14 -4.72 15.06
CA VAL A 8 -20.56 -3.64 14.15
C VAL A 8 -19.88 -2.36 14.63
N HIS A 9 -19.07 -1.73 13.77
CA HIS A 9 -18.23 -0.58 14.13
C HIS A 9 -18.91 0.76 13.91
N GLY A 10 -19.93 0.84 13.04
CA GLY A 10 -20.63 2.09 12.78
C GLY A 10 -21.90 1.92 11.95
N GLU A 11 -22.58 3.05 11.71
CA GLU A 11 -23.74 3.15 10.83
C GLU A 11 -23.44 4.19 9.74
N ILE A 12 -23.58 3.79 8.48
CA ILE A 12 -23.48 4.68 7.32
C ILE A 12 -24.91 5.08 6.93
N LYS A 13 -25.23 6.36 7.14
CA LYS A 13 -26.60 6.88 6.99
C LYS A 13 -26.91 7.34 5.57
N GLY A 14 -25.90 7.80 4.83
CA GLY A 14 -26.02 8.23 3.44
C GLY A 14 -25.77 7.10 2.43
N PRO A 15 -25.57 7.45 1.14
CA PRO A 15 -25.27 6.48 0.10
C PRO A 15 -23.86 5.91 0.24
N ILE A 16 -23.68 4.66 -0.19
CA ILE A 16 -22.38 4.03 -0.35
C ILE A 16 -22.13 3.87 -1.85
N VAL A 17 -21.07 4.50 -2.36
CA VAL A 17 -20.68 4.38 -3.76
C VAL A 17 -19.32 3.70 -3.82
N MET A 18 -19.27 2.49 -4.39
CA MET A 18 -18.02 1.77 -4.63
C MET A 18 -17.64 1.91 -6.09
N ILE A 19 -16.43 2.38 -6.37
CA ILE A 19 -15.88 2.51 -7.72
C ILE A 19 -14.84 1.40 -7.89
N GLY A 20 -15.06 0.49 -8.84
CA GLY A 20 -14.26 -0.72 -9.02
C GLY A 20 -14.80 -1.93 -8.25
N PHE A 21 -14.93 -3.05 -8.94
CA PHE A 21 -15.44 -4.32 -8.44
C PHE A 21 -14.60 -5.53 -8.88
N GLY A 22 -13.29 -5.32 -8.98
CA GLY A 22 -12.27 -6.36 -9.13
C GLY A 22 -12.03 -7.16 -7.83
N SER A 23 -10.81 -7.69 -7.64
CA SER A 23 -10.49 -8.52 -6.46
C SER A 23 -10.74 -7.81 -5.13
N ILE A 24 -10.31 -6.54 -5.00
CA ILE A 24 -10.44 -5.79 -3.74
C ILE A 24 -11.89 -5.34 -3.51
N GLY A 25 -12.62 -4.91 -4.55
CA GLY A 25 -14.04 -4.57 -4.44
C GLY A 25 -14.89 -5.76 -3.99
N ARG A 26 -14.69 -6.93 -4.62
CA ARG A 26 -15.34 -8.19 -4.23
C ARG A 26 -15.04 -8.58 -2.79
N GLY A 27 -13.79 -8.47 -2.36
CA GLY A 27 -13.38 -8.82 -1.00
C GLY A 27 -13.80 -7.80 0.07
N THR A 28 -13.97 -6.53 -0.28
CA THR A 28 -14.38 -5.47 0.66
C THR A 28 -15.88 -5.52 0.95
N LEU A 29 -16.71 -5.80 -0.06
CA LEU A 29 -18.17 -5.90 0.08
C LEU A 29 -18.64 -6.74 1.28
N PRO A 30 -18.20 -8.01 1.47
CA PRO A 30 -18.64 -8.82 2.61
C PRO A 30 -18.16 -8.26 3.97
N LEU A 31 -17.05 -7.51 4.01
CA LEU A 31 -16.60 -6.85 5.25
C LEU A 31 -17.48 -5.65 5.58
N ILE A 32 -17.90 -4.87 4.58
CA ILE A 32 -18.86 -3.77 4.76
C ILE A 32 -20.20 -4.30 5.29
N GLU A 33 -20.75 -5.34 4.65
CA GLU A 33 -22.01 -6.00 5.06
C GLU A 33 -21.94 -6.56 6.48
N ARG A 34 -20.76 -6.97 6.92
CA ARG A 34 -20.52 -7.55 8.24
C ARG A 34 -20.39 -6.49 9.34
N HIS A 35 -19.71 -5.37 9.06
CA HIS A 35 -19.24 -4.45 10.09
C HIS A 35 -19.96 -3.10 10.15
N PHE A 36 -20.78 -2.77 9.15
CA PHE A 36 -21.55 -1.53 9.15
C PHE A 36 -23.05 -1.79 9.07
N LYS A 37 -23.83 -0.96 9.76
CA LYS A 37 -25.26 -0.82 9.49
C LYS A 37 -25.44 0.15 8.33
N PHE A 38 -26.14 -0.26 7.29
CA PHE A 38 -26.52 0.62 6.19
C PHE A 38 -27.73 0.04 5.45
N ASP A 39 -28.42 0.90 4.71
CA ASP A 39 -29.50 0.51 3.80
C ASP A 39 -28.90 0.07 2.46
N LYS A 40 -28.94 -1.24 2.16
CA LYS A 40 -28.39 -1.81 0.93
C LYS A 40 -28.96 -1.17 -0.35
N SER A 41 -30.19 -0.62 -0.30
CA SER A 41 -30.80 0.06 -1.46
C SER A 41 -30.12 1.40 -1.81
N ARG A 42 -29.23 1.89 -0.93
CA ARG A 42 -28.40 3.07 -1.10
C ARG A 42 -26.95 2.75 -1.46
N MET A 43 -26.63 1.46 -1.62
CA MET A 43 -25.32 1.04 -2.14
C MET A 43 -25.38 0.94 -3.67
N THR A 44 -24.41 1.55 -4.32
CA THR A 44 -24.19 1.46 -5.77
C THR A 44 -22.74 1.09 -6.03
N VAL A 45 -22.52 0.12 -6.91
CA VAL A 45 -21.20 -0.24 -7.43
C VAL A 45 -21.09 0.21 -8.88
N ILE A 46 -19.94 0.76 -9.26
CA ILE A 46 -19.65 1.27 -10.59
C ILE A 46 -18.40 0.55 -11.12
N ASP A 47 -18.53 -0.18 -12.22
CA ASP A 47 -17.40 -0.84 -12.89
C ASP A 47 -17.74 -1.02 -14.38
N PRO A 48 -16.84 -0.79 -15.34
CA PRO A 48 -17.10 -1.09 -16.75
C PRO A 48 -17.26 -2.60 -17.05
N ASP A 49 -16.64 -3.47 -16.25
CA ASP A 49 -16.71 -4.92 -16.37
C ASP A 49 -17.82 -5.51 -15.48
N ASP A 50 -18.73 -6.26 -16.09
CA ASP A 50 -19.84 -6.92 -15.39
C ASP A 50 -19.57 -8.39 -15.02
N ALA A 51 -18.34 -8.89 -15.22
CA ALA A 51 -17.95 -10.27 -14.89
C ALA A 51 -18.32 -10.67 -13.44
N ASN A 52 -18.24 -9.72 -12.51
CA ASN A 52 -18.54 -9.94 -11.09
C ASN A 52 -19.95 -9.50 -10.66
N ARG A 53 -20.77 -8.98 -11.58
CA ARG A 53 -22.09 -8.39 -11.29
C ARG A 53 -23.03 -9.32 -10.56
N LYS A 54 -22.94 -10.63 -10.80
CA LYS A 54 -23.81 -11.64 -10.16
C LYS A 54 -23.79 -11.54 -8.62
N LEU A 55 -22.63 -11.23 -8.02
CA LEU A 55 -22.51 -11.06 -6.57
C LEU A 55 -23.37 -9.89 -6.04
N LEU A 56 -23.58 -8.86 -6.86
CA LEU A 56 -24.38 -7.68 -6.52
C LEU A 56 -25.88 -7.96 -6.72
N ASP A 57 -26.25 -8.62 -7.81
CA ASP A 57 -27.63 -8.98 -8.13
C ASP A 57 -28.23 -9.87 -7.03
N GLU A 58 -27.48 -10.86 -6.53
CA GLU A 58 -27.88 -11.72 -5.39
C GLU A 58 -28.17 -10.94 -4.10
N ARG A 59 -27.52 -9.78 -3.93
CA ARG A 59 -27.68 -8.88 -2.78
C ARG A 59 -28.66 -7.74 -3.04
N LYS A 60 -29.17 -7.61 -4.27
CA LYS A 60 -29.99 -6.49 -4.75
C LYS A 60 -29.28 -5.13 -4.58
N ILE A 61 -27.97 -5.11 -4.79
CA ILE A 61 -27.15 -3.89 -4.81
C ILE A 61 -27.15 -3.33 -6.23
N ALA A 62 -27.27 -2.01 -6.38
CA ALA A 62 -27.29 -1.39 -7.70
C ALA A 62 -25.91 -1.50 -8.37
N PHE A 63 -25.89 -1.78 -9.67
CA PHE A 63 -24.68 -1.81 -10.48
C PHE A 63 -24.82 -0.85 -11.66
N VAL A 64 -23.80 -0.03 -11.88
CA VAL A 64 -23.69 0.88 -13.03
C VAL A 64 -22.50 0.43 -13.86
N GLN A 65 -22.80 -0.12 -15.03
CA GLN A 65 -21.78 -0.61 -15.96
C GLN A 65 -21.19 0.55 -16.77
N GLU A 66 -20.30 1.32 -16.16
CA GLU A 66 -19.69 2.50 -16.78
C GLU A 66 -18.26 2.72 -16.27
N ALA A 67 -17.35 3.11 -17.17
CA ALA A 67 -16.04 3.59 -16.78
C ALA A 67 -16.14 5.02 -16.22
N VAL A 68 -15.58 5.25 -15.03
CA VAL A 68 -15.43 6.61 -14.49
C VAL A 68 -14.25 7.28 -15.19
N THR A 69 -14.50 8.43 -15.81
CA THR A 69 -13.50 9.16 -16.61
C THR A 69 -13.46 10.62 -16.20
N LYS A 70 -12.36 11.30 -16.56
CA LYS A 70 -12.21 12.75 -16.37
C LYS A 70 -13.38 13.57 -16.96
N LYS A 71 -14.07 13.05 -17.98
CA LYS A 71 -15.18 13.75 -18.67
C LYS A 71 -16.53 13.57 -17.96
N ASN A 72 -16.81 12.39 -17.41
CA ASN A 72 -18.15 12.07 -16.86
C ASN A 72 -18.20 12.05 -15.32
N TYR A 73 -17.07 11.97 -14.60
CA TYR A 73 -17.09 11.63 -13.16
C TYR A 73 -17.98 12.55 -12.31
N LYS A 74 -18.05 13.86 -12.62
CA LYS A 74 -18.93 14.79 -11.89
C LYS A 74 -20.41 14.50 -12.14
N GLU A 75 -20.78 14.34 -13.40
CA GLU A 75 -22.18 14.08 -13.80
C GLU A 75 -22.66 12.71 -13.34
N LEU A 76 -21.77 11.70 -13.41
CA LEU A 76 -22.04 10.33 -13.00
C LEU A 76 -22.11 10.20 -11.47
N LEU A 77 -21.11 10.70 -10.74
CA LEU A 77 -20.96 10.40 -9.31
C LEU A 77 -21.81 11.31 -8.41
N THR A 78 -21.97 12.60 -8.75
CA THR A 78 -22.72 13.55 -7.90
C THR A 78 -24.12 13.02 -7.51
N PRO A 79 -25.00 12.62 -8.46
CA PRO A 79 -26.34 12.14 -8.09
C PRO A 79 -26.33 10.86 -7.26
N LEU A 80 -25.30 10.02 -7.39
CA LEU A 80 -25.15 8.78 -6.61
C LEU A 80 -24.67 9.09 -5.19
N LEU A 81 -23.68 9.98 -5.06
CA LEU A 81 -23.06 10.40 -3.80
C LEU A 81 -23.98 11.28 -2.94
N THR A 82 -24.95 11.96 -3.55
CA THR A 82 -25.96 12.77 -2.84
C THR A 82 -27.34 12.11 -2.77
N LYS A 83 -27.45 10.82 -3.12
CA LYS A 83 -28.73 10.11 -3.12
C LYS A 83 -29.25 9.93 -1.69
N GLY A 84 -30.44 10.44 -1.41
CA GLY A 84 -31.09 10.30 -0.10
C GLY A 84 -30.65 11.38 0.89
N GLY A 85 -30.47 11.02 2.16
CA GLY A 85 -30.00 11.93 3.20
C GLY A 85 -28.99 11.26 4.13
N GLY A 86 -28.25 12.06 4.89
CA GLY A 86 -27.12 11.61 5.71
C GLY A 86 -25.78 11.71 4.97
N GLN A 87 -24.68 11.51 5.69
CA GLN A 87 -23.34 11.53 5.12
C GLN A 87 -23.07 10.25 4.34
N GLY A 88 -22.69 10.39 3.07
CA GLY A 88 -22.32 9.28 2.20
C GLY A 88 -20.88 8.80 2.42
N PHE A 89 -20.53 7.69 1.79
CA PHE A 89 -19.18 7.13 1.75
C PHE A 89 -18.84 6.68 0.33
N CYS A 90 -17.79 7.26 -0.25
CA CYS A 90 -17.18 6.83 -1.51
C CYS A 90 -16.00 5.89 -1.23
N ILE A 91 -16.02 4.69 -1.81
CA ILE A 91 -15.00 3.66 -1.64
C ILE A 91 -14.39 3.42 -3.01
N ASN A 92 -13.22 3.99 -3.26
CA ASN A 92 -12.55 3.89 -4.54
C ASN A 92 -11.52 2.75 -4.53
N LEU A 93 -11.84 1.67 -5.23
CA LEU A 93 -11.05 0.44 -5.38
C LEU A 93 -10.83 0.13 -6.87
N SER A 94 -10.67 1.18 -7.67
CA SER A 94 -10.55 1.11 -9.13
C SER A 94 -9.14 1.43 -9.61
N VAL A 95 -8.90 1.14 -10.88
CA VAL A 95 -7.76 1.61 -11.68
C VAL A 95 -8.22 2.71 -12.63
N ASP A 96 -7.30 3.43 -13.26
CA ASP A 96 -7.58 4.39 -14.35
C ASP A 96 -8.43 5.62 -13.97
N THR A 97 -8.72 5.81 -12.67
CA THR A 97 -9.50 6.94 -12.16
C THR A 97 -8.65 7.92 -11.37
N GLY A 98 -8.84 9.22 -11.58
CA GLY A 98 -8.02 10.24 -10.92
C GLY A 98 -8.38 10.43 -9.45
N SER A 99 -7.68 9.75 -8.53
CA SER A 99 -7.97 9.75 -7.08
C SER A 99 -8.12 11.16 -6.50
N VAL A 100 -7.22 12.10 -6.82
CA VAL A 100 -7.27 13.48 -6.31
C VAL A 100 -8.53 14.23 -6.77
N ASP A 101 -9.00 14.00 -8.00
CA ASP A 101 -10.22 14.64 -8.50
C ASP A 101 -11.48 14.02 -7.88
N LEU A 102 -11.51 12.69 -7.71
CA LEU A 102 -12.61 11.97 -7.07
C LEU A 102 -12.75 12.34 -5.60
N MET A 103 -11.62 12.36 -4.88
CA MET A 103 -11.54 12.81 -3.49
C MET A 103 -12.03 14.25 -3.32
N ARG A 104 -11.60 15.16 -4.20
CA ARG A 104 -12.05 16.55 -4.18
C ARG A 104 -13.56 16.63 -4.33
N LEU A 105 -14.14 15.91 -5.29
CA LEU A 105 -15.59 15.88 -5.49
C LEU A 105 -16.32 15.37 -4.25
N CYS A 106 -15.85 14.27 -3.65
CA CYS A 106 -16.48 13.73 -2.44
C CYS A 106 -16.46 14.74 -1.30
N ARG A 107 -15.33 15.41 -1.07
CA ARG A 107 -15.17 16.45 -0.05
C ARG A 107 -16.07 17.66 -0.30
N GLU A 108 -16.17 18.13 -1.55
CA GLU A 108 -17.09 19.22 -1.94
C GLU A 108 -18.55 18.88 -1.66
N LEU A 109 -18.92 17.59 -1.73
CA LEU A 109 -20.27 17.08 -1.45
C LEU A 109 -20.50 16.67 0.02
N GLY A 110 -19.48 16.79 0.88
CA GLY A 110 -19.57 16.35 2.28
C GLY A 110 -19.62 14.82 2.44
N VAL A 111 -19.07 14.08 1.47
CA VAL A 111 -19.02 12.60 1.44
C VAL A 111 -17.64 12.11 1.85
N LEU A 112 -17.60 11.14 2.76
CA LEU A 112 -16.36 10.48 3.17
C LEU A 112 -15.74 9.73 1.98
N TYR A 113 -14.42 9.59 1.98
CA TYR A 113 -13.70 8.94 0.90
C TYR A 113 -12.59 8.02 1.44
N VAL A 114 -12.41 6.86 0.81
CA VAL A 114 -11.25 5.99 1.00
C VAL A 114 -10.77 5.44 -0.33
N ASP A 115 -9.46 5.40 -0.54
CA ASP A 115 -8.81 4.66 -1.62
C ASP A 115 -7.58 3.88 -1.13
N THR A 116 -7.01 3.05 -2.00
CA THR A 116 -5.80 2.27 -1.73
C THR A 116 -4.59 2.75 -2.54
N VAL A 117 -4.76 3.73 -3.42
CA VAL A 117 -3.73 4.22 -4.35
C VAL A 117 -4.04 5.65 -4.79
N ILE A 118 -2.98 6.45 -5.07
CA ILE A 118 -3.12 7.74 -5.75
C ILE A 118 -3.09 7.50 -7.25
N GLU A 119 -4.21 7.05 -7.79
CA GLU A 119 -4.35 6.67 -9.19
C GLU A 119 -4.48 7.92 -10.07
N PRO A 120 -3.80 7.99 -11.22
CA PRO A 120 -4.04 9.01 -12.24
C PRO A 120 -5.20 8.62 -13.15
N TRP A 121 -5.70 9.58 -13.93
CA TRP A 121 -6.60 9.24 -15.04
C TRP A 121 -5.88 8.38 -16.09
N LEU A 122 -6.63 7.45 -16.71
CA LEU A 122 -6.20 6.66 -17.87
C LEU A 122 -5.38 7.51 -18.87
N GLY A 123 -4.25 6.98 -19.32
CA GLY A 123 -3.33 7.68 -20.22
C GLY A 123 -1.98 7.99 -19.58
N PHE A 124 -1.95 8.18 -18.26
CA PHE A 124 -0.77 8.72 -17.57
C PHE A 124 0.43 7.78 -17.54
N TYR A 125 0.24 6.50 -17.19
CA TYR A 125 1.36 5.57 -16.98
C TYR A 125 2.14 5.26 -18.26
N PHE A 126 1.45 5.31 -19.40
CA PHE A 126 1.97 4.98 -20.73
C PHE A 126 2.13 6.22 -21.63
N ASP A 127 2.11 7.42 -21.06
CA ASP A 127 2.47 8.64 -21.78
C ASP A 127 3.97 8.61 -22.13
N THR A 128 4.27 8.37 -23.41
CA THR A 128 5.64 8.29 -23.92
C THR A 128 6.35 9.64 -23.99
N GLU A 129 5.60 10.74 -23.90
CA GLU A 129 6.14 12.10 -23.90
C GLU A 129 6.43 12.61 -22.48
N ALA A 130 5.92 11.92 -21.46
CA ALA A 130 6.14 12.25 -20.06
C ALA A 130 7.56 11.87 -19.60
N ASP A 131 8.21 12.78 -18.86
CA ASP A 131 9.50 12.46 -18.26
C ASP A 131 9.35 11.44 -17.11
N ASN A 132 10.43 10.72 -16.79
CA ASN A 132 10.39 9.72 -15.71
C ASN A 132 10.01 10.33 -14.35
N ALA A 133 10.40 11.56 -14.07
CA ALA A 133 10.11 12.21 -12.80
C ALA A 133 8.60 12.45 -12.61
N SER A 134 7.89 12.79 -13.68
CA SER A 134 6.45 13.04 -13.66
C SER A 134 5.64 11.76 -13.47
N ARG A 135 6.16 10.60 -13.89
CA ARG A 135 5.52 9.28 -13.73
C ARG A 135 5.83 8.59 -12.39
N THR A 136 6.38 9.31 -11.42
CA THR A 136 6.69 8.75 -10.08
C THR A 136 5.48 8.80 -9.14
N ASN A 137 5.43 7.89 -8.16
CA ASN A 137 4.46 8.00 -7.07
C ASN A 137 4.73 9.23 -6.20
N TYR A 138 5.98 9.70 -6.12
CA TYR A 138 6.28 11.02 -5.53
C TYR A 138 5.49 12.13 -6.23
N ALA A 139 5.51 12.20 -7.56
CA ALA A 139 4.79 13.25 -8.29
C ALA A 139 3.27 13.15 -8.09
N LEU A 140 2.72 11.92 -8.08
CA LEU A 140 1.31 11.68 -7.77
C LEU A 140 0.98 12.11 -6.33
N ARG A 141 1.79 11.74 -5.34
CA ARG A 141 1.66 12.16 -3.93
C ARG A 141 1.76 13.67 -3.76
N GLU A 142 2.67 14.35 -4.46
CA GLU A 142 2.77 15.81 -4.41
C GLU A 142 1.49 16.50 -4.91
N SER A 143 0.75 15.88 -5.85
CA SER A 143 -0.55 16.39 -6.27
C SER A 143 -1.61 16.28 -5.17
N LEU A 144 -1.60 15.19 -4.40
CA LEU A 144 -2.43 15.00 -3.20
C LEU A 144 -2.07 16.02 -2.11
N LEU A 145 -0.78 16.18 -1.80
CA LEU A 145 -0.31 17.13 -0.79
C LEU A 145 -0.65 18.58 -1.17
N LYS A 146 -0.57 18.92 -2.45
CA LYS A 146 -1.01 20.22 -2.95
C LYS A 146 -2.51 20.44 -2.72
N GLU A 147 -3.33 19.43 -2.97
CA GLU A 147 -4.78 19.49 -2.71
C GLU A 147 -5.07 19.65 -1.21
N LYS A 148 -4.42 18.85 -0.37
CA LYS A 148 -4.51 18.93 1.09
C LYS A 148 -4.13 20.30 1.64
N ASN A 149 -3.00 20.86 1.19
CA ASN A 149 -2.54 22.17 1.63
C ASN A 149 -3.45 23.31 1.17
N LYS A 150 -4.11 23.16 0.01
CA LYS A 150 -5.05 24.16 -0.51
C LYS A 150 -6.38 24.15 0.25
N HIS A 151 -6.79 22.98 0.77
CA HIS A 151 -8.08 22.79 1.44
C HIS A 151 -7.90 22.06 2.80
N PRO A 152 -7.31 22.72 3.82
CA PRO A 152 -7.11 22.11 5.13
C PRO A 152 -8.45 21.82 5.84
N GLY A 153 -8.49 20.73 6.63
CA GLY A 153 -9.69 20.30 7.36
C GLY A 153 -10.84 19.84 6.45
N GLY A 154 -12.07 19.88 6.95
CA GLY A 154 -13.27 19.47 6.22
C GLY A 154 -13.42 17.94 6.10
N THR A 155 -14.40 17.49 5.32
CA THR A 155 -14.81 16.08 5.29
C THR A 155 -13.65 15.12 5.02
N THR A 156 -13.58 14.06 5.81
CA THR A 156 -12.45 13.13 5.78
C THR A 156 -12.33 12.38 4.46
N ALA A 157 -11.12 12.40 3.91
CA ALA A 157 -10.71 11.56 2.80
C ALA A 157 -9.41 10.84 3.16
N VAL A 158 -9.50 9.53 3.27
CA VAL A 158 -8.37 8.66 3.61
C VAL A 158 -7.72 8.21 2.31
N SER A 159 -6.50 8.68 2.03
CA SER A 159 -5.74 8.26 0.87
C SER A 159 -4.86 7.05 1.20
N THR A 160 -4.69 6.16 0.24
CA THR A 160 -3.69 5.09 0.25
C THR A 160 -3.79 4.19 1.50
N CYS A 161 -4.99 3.69 1.76
CA CYS A 161 -5.32 2.86 2.93
C CYS A 161 -5.70 1.43 2.52
N GLY A 162 -4.78 0.75 1.84
CA GLY A 162 -4.78 -0.68 1.61
C GLY A 162 -3.83 -1.41 2.57
N ALA A 163 -3.24 -2.52 2.13
CA ALA A 163 -2.23 -3.22 2.93
C ALA A 163 -0.90 -2.43 2.92
N ASN A 164 -0.42 -2.14 1.72
CA ASN A 164 0.77 -1.36 1.40
C ASN A 164 0.46 -0.64 0.08
N PRO A 165 0.35 0.69 0.03
CA PRO A 165 0.33 1.62 1.16
C PRO A 165 -0.88 1.42 2.09
N GLY A 166 -0.74 1.75 3.37
CA GLY A 166 -1.81 1.68 4.36
C GLY A 166 -1.39 1.01 5.67
N MET A 167 -1.82 -0.23 5.90
CA MET A 167 -1.51 -1.03 7.09
C MET A 167 -0.04 -1.00 7.48
N VAL A 168 0.88 -1.03 6.51
CA VAL A 168 2.32 -1.00 6.79
C VAL A 168 2.78 0.27 7.52
N SER A 169 2.13 1.42 7.34
CA SER A 169 2.39 2.63 8.14
C SER A 169 2.05 2.40 9.62
N TRP A 170 0.97 1.66 9.89
CA TRP A 170 0.60 1.27 11.26
C TRP A 170 1.58 0.25 11.85
N PHE A 171 2.08 -0.67 11.02
CA PHE A 171 3.14 -1.58 11.40
C PHE A 171 4.44 -0.85 11.72
N VAL A 172 4.84 0.20 10.98
CA VAL A 172 6.03 1.00 11.32
C VAL A 172 5.90 1.60 12.72
N LYS A 173 4.77 2.22 13.05
CA LYS A 173 4.52 2.78 14.39
C LYS A 173 4.58 1.69 15.46
N GLN A 174 3.91 0.56 15.27
CA GLN A 174 3.96 -0.54 16.24
C GLN A 174 5.38 -1.14 16.37
N ALA A 175 6.10 -1.30 15.26
CA ALA A 175 7.45 -1.82 15.24
C ALA A 175 8.42 -0.90 15.97
N LEU A 176 8.28 0.42 15.79
CA LEU A 176 9.10 1.41 16.47
C LEU A 176 8.86 1.40 17.99
N ILE A 177 7.60 1.27 18.44
CA ILE A 177 7.28 1.15 19.88
C ILE A 177 7.90 -0.13 20.47
N ASN A 178 7.79 -1.25 19.75
CA ASN A 178 8.40 -2.51 20.17
C ASN A 178 9.93 -2.36 20.27
N LEU A 179 10.57 -1.82 19.24
CA LEU A 179 12.01 -1.62 19.17
C LEU A 179 12.51 -0.67 20.27
N ALA A 180 11.87 0.48 20.46
CA ALA A 180 12.26 1.46 21.48
C ALA A 180 12.19 0.86 22.89
N THR A 181 11.14 0.08 23.17
CA THR A 181 10.98 -0.65 24.43
C THR A 181 12.09 -1.67 24.62
N ASP A 182 12.37 -2.47 23.58
CA ASP A 182 13.40 -3.52 23.61
C ASP A 182 14.84 -2.98 23.66
N LEU A 183 15.05 -1.75 23.22
CA LEU A 183 16.32 -1.01 23.36
C LEU A 183 16.44 -0.33 24.73
N GLY A 184 15.39 -0.34 25.55
CA GLY A 184 15.37 0.31 26.86
C GLY A 184 15.43 1.84 26.77
N LEU A 185 14.92 2.44 25.68
CA LEU A 185 14.84 3.88 25.55
C LEU A 185 13.82 4.45 26.54
N ASP A 186 14.14 5.59 27.14
CA ASP A 186 13.16 6.38 27.87
C ASP A 186 12.36 7.22 26.87
N PHE A 187 11.09 6.90 26.69
CA PHE A 187 10.19 7.61 25.78
C PHE A 187 8.75 7.57 26.29
N THR A 188 7.98 8.60 25.94
CA THR A 188 6.52 8.56 25.98
C THR A 188 6.02 8.30 24.58
N ARG A 189 5.03 7.41 24.41
CA ARG A 189 4.43 7.14 23.10
C ARG A 189 3.91 8.46 22.51
N PRO A 190 4.37 8.88 21.30
CA PRO A 190 3.86 10.07 20.66
C PRO A 190 2.37 9.93 20.32
N ASP A 191 1.63 11.03 20.40
CA ASP A 191 0.21 11.08 20.03
C ASP A 191 0.02 10.92 18.51
N GLN A 192 -1.21 10.63 18.06
CA GLN A 192 -1.53 10.54 16.64
C GLN A 192 -1.21 11.83 15.86
N HIS A 193 -1.32 13.00 16.50
CA HIS A 193 -1.03 14.30 15.90
C HIS A 193 0.43 14.77 16.12
N ASP A 194 1.24 14.00 16.86
CA ASP A 194 2.63 14.34 17.18
C ASP A 194 3.61 13.69 16.21
N ARG A 195 3.57 14.15 14.95
CA ARG A 195 4.47 13.66 13.89
C ARG A 195 5.95 13.89 14.24
N GLU A 196 6.27 15.03 14.83
CA GLU A 196 7.62 15.36 15.29
C GLU A 196 8.13 14.36 16.32
N GLY A 197 7.33 14.04 17.34
CA GLY A 197 7.69 13.03 18.35
C GLY A 197 7.91 11.64 17.76
N TRP A 198 7.12 11.24 16.76
CA TRP A 198 7.35 10.00 16.02
C TRP A 198 8.68 9.99 15.26
N ALA A 199 9.01 11.07 14.55
CA ALA A 199 10.27 11.22 13.82
C ALA A 199 11.50 11.22 14.76
N GLU A 200 11.40 11.92 15.89
CA GLU A 200 12.44 11.97 16.92
C GLU A 200 12.66 10.61 17.58
N LEU A 201 11.59 9.87 17.90
CA LEU A 201 11.68 8.51 18.45
C LEU A 201 12.37 7.56 17.45
N MET A 202 12.06 7.66 16.16
CA MET A 202 12.71 6.84 15.14
C MET A 202 14.20 7.16 14.99
N GLN A 203 14.55 8.45 15.04
CA GLN A 203 15.94 8.89 15.07
C GLN A 203 16.67 8.36 16.32
N GLN A 204 16.06 8.46 17.50
CA GLN A 204 16.62 8.01 18.77
C GLN A 204 16.82 6.48 18.80
N ALA A 205 15.90 5.72 18.20
CA ALA A 205 16.02 4.28 18.03
C ALA A 205 17.11 3.85 17.03
N GLY A 206 17.75 4.80 16.35
CA GLY A 206 18.87 4.52 15.44
C GLY A 206 18.45 3.81 14.14
N VAL A 207 17.17 3.85 13.77
CA VAL A 207 16.68 3.22 12.54
C VAL A 207 17.26 3.98 11.34
N LYS A 208 18.01 3.29 10.48
CA LYS A 208 18.60 3.88 9.27
C LYS A 208 17.64 3.81 8.09
N GLY A 209 16.83 2.77 8.04
CA GLY A 209 15.82 2.61 7.01
C GLY A 209 14.85 1.47 7.30
N ILE A 210 13.92 1.32 6.37
CA ILE A 210 12.76 0.44 6.44
C ILE A 210 12.62 -0.19 5.06
N HIS A 211 12.50 -1.52 5.00
CA HIS A 211 11.88 -2.15 3.84
C HIS A 211 10.43 -2.43 4.17
N ILE A 212 9.53 -2.15 3.23
CA ILE A 212 8.28 -2.89 3.16
C ILE A 212 8.69 -4.27 2.64
N ALA A 213 8.73 -5.25 3.54
CA ALA A 213 9.34 -6.54 3.29
C ALA A 213 8.24 -7.59 3.18
N GLU A 214 7.97 -7.98 1.94
CA GLU A 214 6.86 -8.86 1.62
C GLU A 214 7.34 -10.13 0.93
N ARG A 215 6.71 -11.24 1.31
CA ARG A 215 6.86 -12.53 0.64
C ARG A 215 5.50 -13.20 0.48
N ASP A 216 4.98 -13.18 -0.73
CA ASP A 216 3.83 -13.99 -1.10
C ASP A 216 4.28 -15.41 -1.51
N THR A 217 3.73 -16.40 -0.83
CA THR A 217 3.98 -17.83 -1.05
C THR A 217 2.75 -18.58 -1.53
N GLN A 218 1.68 -17.87 -1.87
CA GLN A 218 0.48 -18.48 -2.45
C GLN A 218 0.80 -19.13 -3.79
N ARG A 219 0.25 -20.32 -4.03
CA ARG A 219 0.53 -21.12 -5.22
C ARG A 219 -0.74 -21.64 -5.84
N ALA A 220 -0.85 -21.50 -7.16
CA ALA A 220 -1.97 -22.02 -7.93
C ALA A 220 -1.97 -23.56 -8.00
N LYS A 221 -3.16 -24.12 -8.21
CA LYS A 221 -3.38 -25.56 -8.46
C LYS A 221 -2.77 -26.02 -9.78
N ASN A 222 -2.77 -25.13 -10.76
CA ASN A 222 -2.24 -25.35 -12.10
C ASN A 222 -0.97 -24.54 -12.29
N PRO A 223 -0.03 -24.97 -13.14
CA PRO A 223 1.14 -24.16 -13.45
C PRO A 223 0.74 -22.93 -14.28
N LYS A 224 1.49 -21.83 -14.13
CA LYS A 224 1.35 -20.62 -14.95
C LYS A 224 1.41 -20.97 -16.46
N PRO A 225 0.42 -20.58 -17.28
CA PRO A 225 0.47 -20.71 -18.73
C PRO A 225 1.49 -19.76 -19.38
N LEU A 226 1.96 -20.11 -20.58
CA LEU A 226 2.76 -19.20 -21.43
C LEU A 226 1.88 -18.04 -21.93
N ASP A 227 2.43 -16.83 -22.01
CA ASP A 227 1.73 -15.61 -22.48
C ASP A 227 0.46 -15.27 -21.66
N VAL A 228 0.49 -15.59 -20.37
CA VAL A 228 -0.52 -15.17 -19.39
C VAL A 228 0.18 -14.66 -18.14
N PHE A 229 -0.18 -13.46 -17.69
CA PHE A 229 0.33 -12.88 -16.44
C PHE A 229 -0.57 -13.32 -15.29
N TRP A 230 -0.01 -14.06 -14.33
CA TRP A 230 -0.70 -14.49 -13.11
C TRP A 230 -0.22 -13.71 -11.90
N ASN A 231 -1.15 -13.23 -11.09
CA ASN A 231 -0.85 -12.55 -9.83
C ASN A 231 -1.95 -12.83 -8.79
N THR A 232 -1.69 -12.56 -7.51
CA THR A 232 -2.67 -12.69 -6.41
C THR A 232 -3.53 -11.44 -6.22
N TRP A 233 -3.18 -10.34 -6.89
CA TRP A 233 -3.93 -9.09 -6.94
C TRP A 233 -3.83 -8.47 -8.34
N SER A 234 -4.35 -7.25 -8.53
CA SER A 234 -4.47 -6.58 -9.83
C SER A 234 -3.22 -6.73 -10.70
N VAL A 235 -3.35 -7.42 -11.84
CA VAL A 235 -2.28 -7.57 -12.81
C VAL A 235 -1.98 -6.23 -13.48
N GLU A 236 -3.02 -5.47 -13.84
CA GLU A 236 -2.86 -4.16 -14.49
C GLU A 236 -2.19 -3.14 -13.57
N GLY A 237 -2.58 -3.12 -12.29
CA GLY A 237 -1.92 -2.30 -11.27
C GLY A 237 -0.46 -2.68 -11.12
N PHE A 238 -0.16 -3.97 -10.96
CA PHE A 238 1.20 -4.43 -10.77
C PHE A 238 2.11 -4.21 -12.00
N ILE A 239 1.57 -4.32 -13.22
CA ILE A 239 2.30 -3.97 -14.44
C ILE A 239 2.58 -2.47 -14.50
N SER A 240 1.57 -1.63 -14.24
CA SER A 240 1.71 -0.17 -14.26
C SER A 240 2.76 0.30 -13.26
N GLU A 241 2.64 -0.10 -11.99
CA GLU A 241 3.60 0.21 -10.93
C GLU A 241 4.98 -0.41 -11.19
N GLY A 242 5.01 -1.62 -11.76
CA GLY A 242 6.24 -2.32 -12.10
C GLY A 242 7.03 -1.66 -13.24
N LEU A 243 6.35 -0.97 -14.16
CA LEU A 243 6.93 -0.23 -15.27
C LEU A 243 7.26 1.23 -14.91
N GLN A 244 6.67 1.77 -13.85
CA GLN A 244 7.10 3.04 -13.28
C GLN A 244 8.57 2.96 -12.80
N PRO A 245 9.25 4.11 -12.68
CA PRO A 245 10.60 4.16 -12.12
C PRO A 245 10.71 3.46 -10.76
N ALA A 246 11.78 2.71 -10.54
CA ALA A 246 12.14 2.24 -9.20
C ALA A 246 12.26 3.47 -8.27
N GLU A 247 11.60 3.44 -7.13
CA GLU A 247 11.43 4.63 -6.29
C GLU A 247 11.53 4.33 -4.81
N LEU A 248 12.16 5.24 -4.07
CA LEU A 248 12.45 5.05 -2.65
C LEU A 248 12.53 6.38 -1.91
N GLY A 249 12.03 6.38 -0.67
CA GLY A 249 12.40 7.36 0.33
C GLY A 249 13.90 7.28 0.62
N TRP A 250 14.57 8.43 0.66
CA TRP A 250 16.03 8.52 0.69
C TRP A 250 16.55 8.98 2.04
N GLY A 251 17.17 8.05 2.78
CA GLY A 251 17.62 8.30 4.13
C GLY A 251 18.86 9.18 4.22
N THR A 252 18.95 9.98 5.29
CA THR A 252 20.11 10.85 5.54
C THR A 252 21.41 10.09 5.79
N HIS A 253 21.32 8.78 6.02
CA HIS A 253 22.45 7.92 6.31
C HIS A 253 23.15 7.40 5.05
N GLU A 254 22.50 7.50 3.88
CA GLU A 254 23.02 7.01 2.61
C GLU A 254 24.18 7.88 2.10
N LYS A 255 25.24 7.23 1.62
CA LYS A 255 26.45 7.91 1.11
C LYS A 255 26.71 7.65 -0.37
N TRP A 256 25.84 6.86 -1.01
CA TRP A 256 25.97 6.46 -2.39
C TRP A 256 24.59 6.22 -3.00
N MET A 257 24.40 6.66 -4.24
CA MET A 257 23.26 6.29 -5.09
C MET A 257 23.80 5.90 -6.49
N PRO A 258 23.09 5.05 -7.26
CA PRO A 258 23.53 4.68 -8.60
C PRO A 258 23.53 5.88 -9.56
N LYS A 259 24.30 5.81 -10.65
CA LYS A 259 24.44 6.93 -11.62
C LYS A 259 23.14 7.35 -12.29
N ASN A 260 22.19 6.43 -12.41
CA ASN A 260 20.85 6.69 -12.96
C ASN A 260 19.82 7.06 -11.89
N ALA A 261 20.23 7.28 -10.63
CA ALA A 261 19.37 7.88 -9.63
C ALA A 261 19.16 9.38 -9.92
N ARG A 262 17.98 9.88 -9.56
CA ARG A 262 17.58 11.27 -9.71
C ARG A 262 16.86 11.74 -8.46
N GLU A 263 17.14 12.97 -8.06
CA GLU A 263 16.43 13.67 -6.99
C GLU A 263 15.31 14.54 -7.57
N HIS A 264 14.29 14.83 -6.74
CA HIS A 264 13.22 15.74 -7.12
C HIS A 264 13.58 17.20 -6.85
N LYS A 265 13.29 18.08 -7.81
CA LYS A 265 13.59 19.53 -7.72
C LYS A 265 12.67 20.25 -6.71
N SER A 266 11.45 19.78 -6.52
CA SER A 266 10.38 20.37 -5.70
C SER A 266 9.63 19.32 -4.88
N GLY A 267 8.78 19.76 -3.96
CA GLY A 267 7.94 18.91 -3.09
C GLY A 267 8.55 18.66 -1.71
N CYS A 268 8.13 17.59 -1.03
CA CYS A 268 8.61 17.19 0.30
C CYS A 268 10.11 16.81 0.34
N LYS A 269 10.68 16.48 -0.83
CA LYS A 269 12.07 16.07 -1.09
C LYS A 269 12.47 14.86 -0.24
N ALA A 270 11.54 13.94 -0.04
CA ALA A 270 11.74 12.73 0.74
C ALA A 270 12.30 11.56 -0.07
N GLY A 271 12.15 11.55 -1.40
CA GLY A 271 12.54 10.42 -2.24
C GLY A 271 13.58 10.72 -3.32
N ILE A 272 14.05 9.63 -3.92
CA ILE A 272 14.74 9.58 -5.22
C ILE A 272 14.04 8.54 -6.10
N PHE A 273 14.29 8.59 -7.40
CA PHE A 273 13.90 7.52 -8.32
C PHE A 273 15.10 7.10 -9.17
N LEU A 274 15.04 5.88 -9.71
CA LEU A 274 16.00 5.34 -10.64
C LEU A 274 15.40 5.36 -12.05
N GLU A 275 16.17 5.77 -13.04
CA GLU A 275 15.74 5.72 -14.45
C GLU A 275 15.77 4.27 -15.00
N GLN A 276 15.01 3.38 -14.36
CA GLN A 276 14.79 1.97 -14.71
C GLN A 276 13.49 1.47 -14.04
N PRO A 277 12.79 0.48 -14.62
CA PRO A 277 11.52 -0.01 -14.10
C PRO A 277 11.68 -0.73 -12.76
N GLY A 278 10.76 -0.48 -11.82
CA GLY A 278 10.79 -1.02 -10.47
C GLY A 278 10.72 -2.55 -10.41
N ALA A 279 9.84 -3.17 -11.20
CA ALA A 279 9.67 -4.63 -11.23
C ALA A 279 10.82 -5.38 -11.93
N ASN A 280 11.79 -4.67 -12.53
CA ASN A 280 13.05 -5.24 -13.01
C ASN A 280 14.28 -4.74 -12.21
N THR A 281 14.04 -4.11 -11.06
CA THR A 281 15.06 -3.64 -10.14
C THR A 281 15.03 -4.52 -8.90
N ARG A 282 16.13 -5.23 -8.60
CA ARG A 282 16.18 -6.14 -7.46
C ARG A 282 16.94 -5.52 -6.29
N VAL A 283 16.43 -5.78 -5.08
CA VAL A 283 17.04 -5.43 -3.80
C VAL A 283 17.18 -6.68 -2.95
N ARG A 284 18.24 -6.72 -2.14
CA ARG A 284 18.43 -7.74 -1.10
C ARG A 284 17.61 -7.34 0.13
N SER A 285 16.75 -8.23 0.59
CA SER A 285 15.90 -8.02 1.75
C SER A 285 15.73 -9.33 2.53
N TRP A 286 14.88 -9.30 3.55
CA TRP A 286 14.65 -10.40 4.46
C TRP A 286 13.21 -10.37 4.99
N CYS A 287 12.58 -11.54 5.02
CA CYS A 287 11.33 -11.80 5.76
C CYS A 287 11.55 -13.01 6.68
N PRO A 288 10.77 -13.20 7.76
CA PRO A 288 10.86 -14.39 8.62
C PRO A 288 10.83 -15.71 7.86
N THR A 289 10.08 -15.77 6.77
CA THR A 289 9.97 -16.89 5.83
C THR A 289 10.24 -16.35 4.42
N PRO A 290 11.35 -16.69 3.75
CA PRO A 290 12.30 -17.77 4.05
C PRO A 290 13.56 -17.33 4.80
N GLY A 291 13.66 -16.05 5.19
CA GLY A 291 14.91 -15.40 5.55
C GLY A 291 15.40 -14.50 4.40
N PRO A 292 16.69 -14.53 4.03
CA PRO A 292 17.23 -13.69 2.96
C PRO A 292 16.56 -13.97 1.61
N GLN A 293 16.17 -12.91 0.90
CA GLN A 293 15.56 -13.02 -0.42
C GLN A 293 15.87 -11.80 -1.30
N TYR A 294 15.58 -11.93 -2.59
CA TYR A 294 15.39 -10.76 -3.44
C TYR A 294 13.96 -10.27 -3.34
N GLY A 295 13.82 -8.95 -3.33
CA GLY A 295 12.56 -8.28 -3.64
C GLY A 295 12.73 -7.37 -4.85
N PHE A 296 11.63 -7.07 -5.53
CA PHE A 296 11.57 -6.01 -6.53
C PHE A 296 11.41 -4.65 -5.84
N LEU A 297 12.11 -3.64 -6.36
CA LEU A 297 12.03 -2.24 -5.91
C LEU A 297 10.93 -1.53 -6.70
N VAL A 298 9.70 -2.03 -6.54
CA VAL A 298 8.50 -1.44 -7.14
C VAL A 298 8.19 -0.14 -6.41
N THR A 299 7.81 0.90 -7.16
CA THR A 299 7.44 2.17 -6.55
C THR A 299 6.13 2.03 -5.77
N HIS A 300 6.05 2.68 -4.61
CA HIS A 300 4.87 2.64 -3.75
C HIS A 300 4.74 3.96 -3.00
N ASN A 301 3.53 4.39 -2.67
CA ASN A 301 3.30 5.67 -1.99
C ASN A 301 4.01 5.72 -0.63
N GLU A 302 3.95 4.65 0.14
CA GLU A 302 4.48 4.58 1.50
C GLU A 302 6.02 4.62 1.54
N ALA A 303 6.68 4.29 0.43
CA ALA A 303 8.12 4.51 0.29
C ALA A 303 8.46 6.00 0.49
N ILE A 304 7.58 6.89 0.03
CA ILE A 304 7.73 8.34 0.15
C ILE A 304 7.05 8.86 1.43
N SER A 305 5.81 8.44 1.71
CA SER A 305 5.03 8.98 2.82
C SER A 305 5.66 8.66 4.17
N ILE A 306 6.12 7.42 4.41
CA ILE A 306 6.78 7.03 5.66
C ILE A 306 8.10 7.80 5.82
N ALA A 307 8.91 7.90 4.76
CA ALA A 307 10.17 8.63 4.81
C ALA A 307 9.94 10.12 5.12
N ASP A 308 8.92 10.74 4.53
CA ASP A 308 8.54 12.12 4.82
C ASP A 308 8.01 12.27 6.25
N PHE A 309 7.11 11.38 6.69
CA PHE A 309 6.49 11.39 8.01
C PHE A 309 7.53 11.33 9.13
N PHE A 310 8.51 10.44 9.01
CA PHE A 310 9.61 10.27 9.99
C PHE A 310 10.82 11.19 9.73
N THR A 311 10.65 12.26 8.95
CA THR A 311 11.72 13.26 8.77
C THR A 311 11.81 14.21 9.97
N VAL A 312 13.00 14.30 10.57
CA VAL A 312 13.33 15.35 11.56
C VAL A 312 13.95 16.54 10.85
N ARG A 313 13.36 17.72 11.05
CA ARG A 313 13.80 18.98 10.44
C ARG A 313 14.27 19.94 11.53
N GLY A 314 15.45 20.52 11.36
CA GLY A 314 15.96 21.57 12.24
C GLY A 314 15.51 22.97 11.83
N LYS A 315 16.21 23.95 12.39
CA LYS A 315 16.01 25.37 12.03
C LYS A 315 16.15 25.55 10.52
N LYS A 316 15.27 26.39 9.96
CA LYS A 316 15.23 26.71 8.51
C LYS A 316 14.94 25.49 7.61
N GLY A 317 14.34 24.42 8.14
CA GLY A 317 13.90 23.27 7.34
C GLY A 317 15.01 22.29 6.92
N LYS A 318 16.23 22.42 7.49
CA LYS A 318 17.33 21.48 7.23
C LYS A 318 16.95 20.09 7.73
N VAL A 319 17.00 19.10 6.84
CA VAL A 319 16.79 17.69 7.20
C VAL A 319 17.96 17.21 8.07
N HIS A 320 17.67 16.78 9.30
CA HIS A 320 18.65 16.21 10.23
C HIS A 320 18.63 14.68 10.23
N TYR A 321 17.44 14.11 10.08
CA TYR A 321 17.23 12.67 10.02
C TYR A 321 16.09 12.36 9.07
N ARG A 322 16.26 11.25 8.34
CA ARG A 322 15.23 10.60 7.55
C ARG A 322 15.63 9.13 7.36
N PRO A 323 14.71 8.16 7.48
CA PRO A 323 14.97 6.77 7.11
C PRO A 323 14.96 6.59 5.58
N THR A 324 15.79 5.68 5.06
CA THR A 324 15.53 5.10 3.73
C THR A 324 14.25 4.28 3.82
N CYS A 325 13.33 4.37 2.87
CA CYS A 325 12.11 3.54 2.86
C CYS A 325 11.79 3.09 1.44
N HIS A 326 11.63 1.80 1.21
CA HIS A 326 11.17 1.29 -0.08
C HIS A 326 10.59 -0.11 0.01
N TYR A 327 9.90 -0.48 -1.07
CA TYR A 327 9.40 -1.82 -1.22
C TYR A 327 10.53 -2.81 -1.55
N ALA A 328 10.47 -3.99 -0.96
CA ALA A 328 11.27 -5.15 -1.32
C ALA A 328 10.33 -6.33 -1.54
N TYR A 329 9.61 -6.29 -2.66
CA TYR A 329 8.49 -7.18 -2.94
C TYR A 329 8.94 -8.50 -3.57
N HIS A 330 8.75 -9.62 -2.87
CA HIS A 330 8.77 -10.92 -3.54
C HIS A 330 7.33 -11.40 -3.75
N PRO A 331 6.77 -11.22 -4.96
CA PRO A 331 5.41 -11.66 -5.25
C PRO A 331 5.34 -13.20 -5.29
N CYS A 332 4.14 -13.75 -5.51
CA CYS A 332 3.98 -15.19 -5.68
C CYS A 332 4.86 -15.70 -6.81
N ASN A 333 5.24 -16.99 -6.77
CA ASN A 333 6.17 -17.55 -7.76
C ASN A 333 5.68 -17.37 -9.20
N ASP A 334 4.37 -17.48 -9.44
CA ASP A 334 3.78 -17.30 -10.77
C ASP A 334 3.88 -15.84 -11.24
N ALA A 335 3.78 -14.86 -10.33
CA ALA A 335 4.02 -13.45 -10.65
C ALA A 335 5.51 -13.14 -10.89
N VAL A 336 6.43 -13.80 -10.19
CA VAL A 336 7.88 -13.73 -10.51
C VAL A 336 8.12 -14.22 -11.95
N LEU A 337 7.54 -15.37 -12.32
CA LEU A 337 7.63 -15.91 -13.68
C LEU A 337 6.96 -14.98 -14.71
N SER A 338 5.83 -14.36 -14.35
CA SER A 338 5.12 -13.41 -15.20
C SER A 338 5.93 -12.15 -15.48
N MET A 339 6.59 -11.59 -14.46
CA MET A 339 7.50 -10.45 -14.63
C MET A 339 8.73 -10.84 -15.46
N HIS A 340 9.29 -12.03 -15.22
CA HIS A 340 10.41 -12.53 -16.01
C HIS A 340 10.06 -12.66 -17.50
N GLU A 341 8.90 -13.22 -17.82
CA GLU A 341 8.38 -13.34 -19.19
C GLU A 341 8.14 -11.96 -19.83
N MET A 342 7.47 -11.05 -19.13
CA MET A 342 7.17 -9.70 -19.63
C MET A 342 8.44 -8.91 -19.95
N PHE A 343 9.41 -8.86 -19.03
CA PHE A 343 10.66 -8.14 -19.27
C PHE A 343 11.56 -8.85 -20.29
N GLY A 344 11.48 -10.18 -20.39
CA GLY A 344 12.11 -10.95 -21.48
C GLY A 344 11.54 -10.59 -22.85
N ALA A 345 10.26 -10.22 -22.92
CA ALA A 345 9.58 -9.68 -24.10
C ALA A 345 9.72 -8.15 -24.24
N ALA A 346 10.83 -7.57 -23.73
CA ALA A 346 11.12 -6.14 -23.77
C ALA A 346 10.05 -5.25 -23.09
N GLY A 347 9.40 -5.76 -22.05
CA GLY A 347 8.39 -5.03 -21.29
C GLY A 347 7.02 -5.02 -21.94
N LYS A 348 6.78 -5.84 -22.97
CA LYS A 348 5.45 -6.04 -23.55
C LYS A 348 4.61 -6.91 -22.61
N PRO A 349 3.45 -6.43 -22.11
CA PRO A 349 2.53 -7.25 -21.34
C PRO A 349 2.04 -8.48 -22.12
N GLN A 350 1.78 -9.54 -21.38
CA GLN A 350 1.15 -10.77 -21.88
C GLN A 350 -0.26 -10.50 -22.43
N SER A 351 -0.73 -11.36 -23.33
CA SER A 351 -2.04 -11.18 -23.97
C SER A 351 -3.24 -11.38 -23.02
N VAL A 352 -3.03 -12.09 -21.90
CA VAL A 352 -4.07 -12.40 -20.91
C VAL A 352 -3.56 -12.07 -19.52
N HIS A 353 -4.40 -11.39 -18.74
CA HIS A 353 -4.17 -11.05 -17.34
C HIS A 353 -5.12 -11.87 -16.47
N HIS A 354 -4.59 -12.52 -15.43
CA HIS A 354 -5.39 -13.37 -14.54
C HIS A 354 -5.03 -13.13 -13.07
N VAL A 355 -6.03 -12.75 -12.29
CA VAL A 355 -5.91 -12.62 -10.83
C VAL A 355 -6.36 -13.92 -10.21
N LEU A 356 -5.47 -14.59 -9.48
CA LEU A 356 -5.71 -15.88 -8.83
C LEU A 356 -6.73 -15.73 -7.71
N ASP A 357 -7.91 -16.31 -7.91
CA ASP A 357 -8.95 -16.39 -6.89
C ASP A 357 -8.57 -17.41 -5.81
N GLU A 358 -9.20 -17.28 -4.63
CA GLU A 358 -8.87 -18.12 -3.48
C GLU A 358 -8.99 -19.60 -3.79
N ASP A 359 -9.99 -20.01 -4.58
CA ASP A 359 -10.27 -21.40 -4.88
C ASP A 359 -9.33 -21.97 -5.97
N GLU A 360 -8.59 -21.13 -6.67
CA GLU A 360 -7.54 -21.55 -7.61
C GLU A 360 -6.23 -21.87 -6.91
N LEU A 361 -6.06 -21.43 -5.66
CA LEU A 361 -4.84 -21.59 -4.89
C LEU A 361 -4.86 -22.88 -4.04
N VAL A 362 -3.70 -23.51 -3.85
CA VAL A 362 -3.54 -24.73 -3.04
C VAL A 362 -3.29 -24.38 -1.59
N ASP A 363 -2.25 -23.59 -1.34
CA ASP A 363 -1.73 -23.20 -0.04
C ASP A 363 -0.96 -21.88 -0.13
N GLY A 364 -0.27 -21.53 0.95
CA GLY A 364 0.61 -20.37 1.04
C GLY A 364 0.11 -19.30 1.99
N VAL A 365 0.96 -18.29 2.14
CA VAL A 365 0.84 -17.16 3.06
C VAL A 365 1.22 -15.92 2.29
N ASP A 366 0.53 -14.83 2.58
CA ASP A 366 1.03 -13.50 2.26
C ASP A 366 1.73 -12.94 3.51
N GLU A 367 3.07 -12.98 3.51
CA GLU A 367 3.90 -12.51 4.63
C GLU A 367 4.32 -11.06 4.37
N LEU A 368 3.48 -10.12 4.79
CA LEU A 368 3.66 -8.68 4.63
C LEU A 368 3.99 -8.02 5.96
N GLY A 369 5.13 -7.33 6.01
CA GLY A 369 5.53 -6.54 7.16
C GLY A 369 6.54 -5.44 6.83
N VAL A 370 7.07 -4.84 7.88
CA VAL A 370 8.09 -3.79 7.79
C VAL A 370 9.37 -4.27 8.47
N LEU A 371 10.49 -4.17 7.76
CA LEU A 371 11.83 -4.48 8.26
C LEU A 371 12.55 -3.18 8.61
N LEU A 372 12.51 -2.78 9.88
CA LEU A 372 13.33 -1.68 10.39
C LEU A 372 14.77 -2.18 10.53
N TYR A 373 15.75 -1.40 10.07
CA TYR A 373 17.15 -1.83 10.09
C TYR A 373 18.14 -0.71 10.46
N GLY A 374 19.34 -1.13 10.85
CA GLY A 374 20.47 -0.26 11.15
C GLY A 374 20.57 0.24 12.59
N HIS A 375 19.60 -0.14 13.42
CA HIS A 375 19.57 0.08 14.87
C HIS A 375 20.49 -0.91 15.61
N ASP A 376 20.66 -0.76 16.93
CA ASP A 376 21.62 -1.56 17.71
C ASP A 376 21.29 -3.06 17.78
N LYS A 377 20.01 -3.43 17.61
CA LYS A 377 19.57 -4.84 17.42
C LYS A 377 19.57 -5.32 15.96
N ASN A 378 20.40 -4.69 15.12
CA ASN A 378 20.54 -4.89 13.67
C ASN A 378 19.27 -4.65 12.84
N ALA A 379 18.34 -5.62 12.80
CA ALA A 379 17.10 -5.51 12.03
C ALA A 379 15.93 -6.22 12.72
N TYR A 380 14.75 -5.65 12.56
CA TYR A 380 13.50 -6.10 13.17
C TYR A 380 12.36 -6.06 12.14
N TRP A 381 11.84 -7.24 11.82
CA TRP A 381 10.64 -7.37 10.98
C TRP A 381 9.39 -7.45 11.87
N TYR A 382 8.34 -6.72 11.54
CA TYR A 382 7.03 -6.84 12.18
C TYR A 382 5.92 -6.81 11.13
N GLY A 383 4.99 -7.75 11.21
CA GLY A 383 3.89 -7.83 10.25
C GLY A 383 3.01 -9.05 10.38
N SER A 384 2.22 -9.27 9.33
CA SER A 384 1.21 -10.32 9.16
C SER A 384 1.81 -11.56 8.48
N GLN A 385 1.39 -12.74 8.92
CA GLN A 385 1.66 -14.03 8.27
C GLN A 385 0.34 -14.73 7.92
N LEU A 386 -0.60 -13.99 7.33
CA LEU A 386 -1.94 -14.49 7.01
C LEU A 386 -1.88 -15.62 5.96
N SER A 387 -2.32 -16.81 6.36
CA SER A 387 -2.41 -17.93 5.43
C SER A 387 -3.67 -17.87 4.57
N LEU A 388 -3.59 -18.42 3.35
CA LEU A 388 -4.76 -18.66 2.49
C LEU A 388 -5.86 -19.45 3.22
N SER A 389 -5.45 -20.42 4.04
CA SER A 389 -6.38 -21.27 4.80
C SER A 389 -7.16 -20.49 5.87
N GLU A 390 -6.54 -19.49 6.48
CA GLU A 390 -7.20 -18.59 7.43
C GLU A 390 -8.04 -17.56 6.69
N ALA A 391 -7.53 -16.98 5.60
CA ALA A 391 -8.28 -16.02 4.78
C ALA A 391 -9.63 -16.60 4.34
N ARG A 392 -9.65 -17.83 3.81
CA ARG A 392 -10.87 -18.59 3.46
C ARG A 392 -11.86 -18.75 4.62
N LYS A 393 -11.36 -18.90 5.84
CA LYS A 393 -12.20 -19.03 7.04
C LYS A 393 -12.72 -17.70 7.53
N LEU A 394 -12.00 -16.61 7.29
CA LEU A 394 -12.31 -15.29 7.83
C LEU A 394 -13.24 -14.50 6.91
N ALA A 395 -13.02 -14.52 5.60
CA ALA A 395 -13.81 -13.76 4.64
C ALA A 395 -13.89 -14.46 3.27
N PRO A 396 -15.05 -14.38 2.60
CA PRO A 396 -15.22 -14.98 1.27
C PRO A 396 -14.63 -14.10 0.15
N TYR A 397 -14.52 -14.69 -1.05
CA TYR A 397 -14.21 -14.03 -2.33
C TYR A 397 -12.85 -13.36 -2.44
N GLN A 398 -11.89 -13.78 -1.61
CA GLN A 398 -10.55 -13.19 -1.61
C GLN A 398 -9.53 -14.18 -1.04
N ASN A 399 -8.32 -14.10 -1.57
CA ASN A 399 -7.15 -14.81 -1.10
C ASN A 399 -6.49 -14.04 0.10
N ALA A 400 -5.31 -14.46 0.55
CA ALA A 400 -4.65 -13.80 1.69
C ALA A 400 -4.25 -12.35 1.38
N THR A 401 -3.73 -12.09 0.18
CA THR A 401 -3.37 -10.75 -0.29
C THR A 401 -4.58 -9.82 -0.27
N GLY A 402 -5.69 -10.27 -0.86
CA GLY A 402 -6.94 -9.53 -0.86
C GLY A 402 -7.43 -9.19 0.56
N LEU A 403 -7.41 -10.15 1.48
CA LEU A 403 -7.92 -9.92 2.84
C LEU A 403 -7.08 -8.91 3.64
N GLN A 404 -5.77 -8.87 3.43
CA GLN A 404 -4.94 -7.83 4.07
C GLN A 404 -5.32 -6.44 3.59
N VAL A 405 -5.57 -6.27 2.28
CA VAL A 405 -5.99 -4.99 1.70
C VAL A 405 -7.39 -4.59 2.16
N THR A 406 -8.38 -5.48 2.02
CA THR A 406 -9.79 -5.17 2.28
C THR A 406 -10.05 -4.93 3.77
N SER A 407 -9.32 -5.61 4.67
CA SER A 407 -9.39 -5.34 6.10
C SER A 407 -8.76 -3.99 6.48
N ALA A 408 -7.75 -3.51 5.74
CA ALA A 408 -7.21 -2.17 5.92
C ALA A 408 -8.22 -1.10 5.46
N VAL A 409 -8.87 -1.33 4.31
CA VAL A 409 -9.97 -0.45 3.83
C VAL A 409 -11.08 -0.39 4.87
N LEU A 410 -11.48 -1.53 5.45
CA LEU A 410 -12.43 -1.57 6.57
C LEU A 410 -11.97 -0.70 7.74
N ALA A 411 -10.72 -0.83 8.20
CA ALA A 411 -10.18 -0.03 9.29
C ALA A 411 -10.17 1.47 8.95
N GLY A 412 -9.79 1.84 7.73
CA GLY A 412 -9.86 3.22 7.22
C GLY A 412 -11.28 3.78 7.19
N MET A 413 -12.26 2.97 6.79
CA MET A 413 -13.67 3.36 6.84
C MET A 413 -14.17 3.59 8.26
N VAL A 414 -13.80 2.72 9.20
CA VAL A 414 -14.14 2.91 10.63
C VAL A 414 -13.52 4.20 11.14
N TRP A 415 -12.23 4.42 10.89
CA TRP A 415 -11.53 5.61 11.34
C TRP A 415 -12.14 6.90 10.76
N ALA A 416 -12.52 6.90 9.47
CA ALA A 416 -13.15 8.04 8.81
C ALA A 416 -14.54 8.35 9.39
N LEU A 417 -15.31 7.35 9.81
CA LEU A 417 -16.60 7.56 10.50
C LEU A 417 -16.41 8.11 11.92
N GLU A 418 -15.34 7.72 12.61
CA GLU A 418 -14.99 8.23 13.95
C GLU A 418 -14.40 9.64 13.89
N HIS A 419 -13.78 10.00 12.76
CA HIS A 419 -13.16 11.30 12.53
C HIS A 419 -13.65 11.89 11.20
N PRO A 420 -14.91 12.34 11.08
CA PRO A 420 -15.50 12.71 9.78
C PRO A 420 -15.03 14.04 9.20
N GLU A 421 -14.26 14.85 9.95
CA GLU A 421 -13.82 16.21 9.57
C GLU A 421 -12.30 16.40 9.67
N ALA A 422 -11.52 15.32 9.53
CA ALA A 422 -10.07 15.31 9.68
C ALA A 422 -9.31 15.84 8.45
N GLY A 423 -10.01 16.14 7.35
CA GLY A 423 -9.37 16.56 6.12
C GLY A 423 -8.90 15.41 5.23
N ILE A 424 -7.96 15.73 4.32
CA ILE A 424 -7.24 14.71 3.56
C ILE A 424 -6.14 14.14 4.46
N VAL A 425 -6.15 12.84 4.70
CA VAL A 425 -5.19 12.15 5.56
C VAL A 425 -4.57 10.96 4.83
N GLU A 426 -3.28 10.72 5.09
CA GLU A 426 -2.59 9.48 4.72
C GLU A 426 -2.60 8.50 5.90
N ALA A 427 -2.34 7.22 5.67
CA ALA A 427 -2.32 6.19 6.71
C ALA A 427 -1.33 6.49 7.85
N ASP A 428 -0.24 7.21 7.55
CA ASP A 428 0.75 7.65 8.51
C ASP A 428 0.18 8.60 9.58
N GLU A 429 -0.91 9.32 9.28
CA GLU A 429 -1.49 10.35 10.16
C GLU A 429 -2.65 9.82 11.02
N MET A 430 -3.03 8.56 10.82
CA MET A 430 -4.14 7.93 11.53
C MET A 430 -3.70 7.37 12.89
N ASP A 431 -4.68 7.15 13.76
CA ASP A 431 -4.50 6.34 14.99
C ASP A 431 -4.22 4.90 14.59
N TYR A 432 -2.93 4.54 14.61
CA TYR A 432 -2.48 3.22 14.21
C TYR A 432 -3.01 2.12 15.14
N GLN A 433 -3.20 2.42 16.43
CA GLN A 433 -3.69 1.44 17.39
C GLN A 433 -5.15 1.14 17.09
N ARG A 434 -5.97 2.18 16.90
CA ARG A 434 -7.37 2.01 16.53
C ARG A 434 -7.52 1.24 15.23
N CYS A 435 -6.72 1.56 14.21
CA CYS A 435 -6.79 0.87 12.93
C CYS A 435 -6.38 -0.62 13.06
N LEU A 436 -5.30 -0.92 13.77
CA LEU A 436 -4.87 -2.30 14.03
C LEU A 436 -5.83 -3.08 14.93
N ASP A 437 -6.50 -2.43 15.89
CA ASP A 437 -7.51 -3.08 16.74
C ASP A 437 -8.68 -3.63 15.88
N ILE A 438 -9.05 -2.92 14.82
CA ILE A 438 -10.03 -3.37 13.82
C ILE A 438 -9.44 -4.45 12.92
N GLN A 439 -8.27 -4.17 12.33
CA GLN A 439 -7.73 -4.98 11.25
C GLN A 439 -7.17 -6.34 11.74
N SER A 440 -6.62 -6.40 12.96
CA SER A 440 -5.92 -7.56 13.51
C SER A 440 -6.71 -8.87 13.48
N ALA A 441 -8.05 -8.80 13.53
CA ALA A 441 -8.93 -9.96 13.39
C ALA A 441 -8.83 -10.66 12.02
N TYR A 442 -8.22 -9.99 11.02
CA TYR A 442 -8.10 -10.42 9.64
C TYR A 442 -6.67 -10.68 9.19
N LEU A 443 -5.67 -10.51 10.07
CA LEU A 443 -4.24 -10.56 9.70
C LEU A 443 -3.54 -11.87 10.08
N GLY A 444 -4.31 -12.87 10.52
CA GLY A 444 -3.75 -14.14 10.98
C GLY A 444 -2.74 -13.90 12.11
N LYS A 445 -1.59 -14.57 12.02
CA LYS A 445 -0.52 -14.39 12.99
C LYS A 445 0.25 -13.09 12.72
N MET A 446 0.15 -12.13 13.64
CA MET A 446 1.03 -10.96 13.68
C MET A 446 2.19 -11.18 14.65
N LYS A 447 3.43 -10.98 14.24
CA LYS A 447 4.61 -11.18 15.10
C LYS A 447 5.82 -10.35 14.67
N GLY A 448 6.64 -9.99 15.67
CA GLY A 448 7.96 -9.39 15.48
C GLY A 448 9.11 -10.40 15.52
N TYR A 449 10.12 -10.20 14.68
CA TYR A 449 11.30 -11.04 14.56
C TYR A 449 12.56 -10.19 14.40
N TYR A 450 13.51 -10.36 15.32
CA TYR A 450 14.87 -9.86 15.14
C TYR A 450 15.68 -10.81 14.26
N THR A 451 16.64 -10.28 13.54
CA THR A 451 17.60 -11.04 12.75
C THR A 451 18.96 -10.37 12.77
N ASP A 452 20.02 -11.18 12.79
CA ASP A 452 21.41 -10.71 12.59
C ASP A 452 21.76 -10.57 11.11
N TRP A 453 20.83 -10.94 10.21
CA TRP A 453 21.07 -10.86 8.77
C TRP A 453 21.37 -9.43 8.31
N THR A 454 22.33 -9.30 7.41
CA THR A 454 22.60 -8.05 6.69
C THR A 454 22.69 -8.27 5.19
N PRO A 455 22.55 -7.21 4.36
CA PRO A 455 22.80 -7.31 2.92
C PRO A 455 24.21 -7.79 2.55
N LEU A 456 25.16 -7.81 3.49
CA LEU A 456 26.54 -8.29 3.28
C LEU A 456 26.77 -9.75 3.70
N ASP A 457 25.76 -10.43 4.24
CA ASP A 457 25.92 -11.83 4.64
C ASP A 457 26.34 -12.68 3.44
N ASN A 458 27.40 -13.47 3.64
CA ASN A 458 28.06 -14.27 2.60
C ASN A 458 28.61 -13.44 1.41
N ARG A 459 28.98 -12.17 1.63
CA ARG A 459 29.60 -11.29 0.61
C ARG A 459 30.91 -10.65 1.10
N PRO A 460 31.89 -10.42 0.20
CA PRO A 460 31.85 -10.72 -1.23
C PRO A 460 31.96 -12.23 -1.50
N GLY A 461 31.44 -12.65 -2.65
CA GLY A 461 31.54 -14.03 -3.12
C GLY A 461 32.80 -14.28 -3.96
N LEU A 462 32.63 -15.03 -5.06
CA LEU A 462 33.71 -15.38 -6.00
C LEU A 462 34.16 -14.21 -6.89
N PHE A 463 33.34 -13.16 -7.01
CA PHE A 463 33.61 -12.00 -7.84
C PHE A 463 33.77 -10.75 -6.96
N PRO A 464 34.63 -9.79 -7.34
CA PRO A 464 34.69 -8.50 -6.67
C PRO A 464 33.36 -7.77 -6.72
N GLU A 465 32.98 -7.11 -5.62
CA GLU A 465 31.72 -6.36 -5.50
C GLU A 465 31.98 -4.93 -5.00
N ASP A 466 31.24 -3.94 -5.49
CA ASP A 466 31.26 -2.55 -4.98
C ASP A 466 30.40 -2.45 -3.71
N ILE A 467 30.96 -2.86 -2.57
CA ILE A 467 30.27 -2.91 -1.28
C ILE A 467 30.90 -1.99 -0.22
N ASP A 468 30.07 -1.50 0.70
CA ASP A 468 30.49 -0.73 1.88
C ASP A 468 30.47 -1.61 3.13
N HIS A 469 31.65 -2.11 3.53
CA HIS A 469 31.84 -2.92 4.75
C HIS A 469 31.64 -2.14 6.06
N LYS A 470 31.68 -0.80 6.04
CA LYS A 470 31.54 0.00 7.26
C LYS A 470 30.08 0.16 7.67
N ASN A 471 29.16 0.03 6.72
CA ASN A 471 27.73 0.12 7.00
C ASN A 471 26.97 -0.89 6.11
N PRO A 472 26.67 -2.10 6.64
CA PRO A 472 26.03 -3.15 5.86
C PRO A 472 24.71 -2.75 5.20
N TRP A 473 23.98 -1.83 5.82
CA TRP A 473 22.66 -1.36 5.39
C TRP A 473 22.67 -0.16 4.41
N GLN A 474 23.81 0.19 3.82
CA GLN A 474 23.80 1.16 2.70
C GLN A 474 23.00 0.62 1.51
N PHE A 475 22.28 1.50 0.81
CA PHE A 475 21.61 1.15 -0.44
C PHE A 475 22.57 0.56 -1.48
N ARG A 476 23.85 0.95 -1.43
CA ARG A 476 24.95 0.34 -2.20
C ARG A 476 25.02 -1.18 -2.05
N ASN A 477 24.81 -1.70 -0.85
CA ASN A 477 24.86 -3.13 -0.55
C ASN A 477 23.51 -3.81 -0.82
N ILE A 478 22.41 -3.08 -0.63
CA ILE A 478 21.04 -3.56 -0.81
C ILE A 478 20.73 -3.77 -2.31
N LEU A 479 21.01 -2.77 -3.15
CA LEU A 479 20.77 -2.83 -4.59
C LEU A 479 21.59 -3.94 -5.26
N VAL A 480 20.94 -4.76 -6.09
CA VAL A 480 21.60 -5.82 -6.87
C VAL A 480 22.24 -5.21 -8.12
N ARG A 481 23.55 -5.38 -8.27
CA ARG A 481 24.37 -4.74 -9.32
C ARG A 481 25.49 -5.67 -9.77
#